data_AF-A0A495VQC7-F1
#
_entry.id   AF-A0A495VQC7-F1
#
_cell.length_a   1.000
_cell.length_b   1.000
_cell.length_c   1.000
_cell.angle_alpha   90.00
_cell.angle_beta   90.00
_cell.angle_gamma   90.00
#
_symmetry.space_group_name_H-M   'P 1'
#
loop_
_entity.id
_entity.type
_entity.pdbx_description
1 polymer ?
#
loop_
_entity_poly.entity_id
_entity_poly.type
_entity_poly.pdbx_seq_one_letter_code
_entity_poly.pdbx_strand_id
1 'polypeptide(L)'
;MKKTLTVNLNNTVYHIDEDAYSQLQDYLESLNDYFRNEEGASEILSDIEARIAELFKERMRFGMQIITVREVDEIISVMGHPEDFASDTLNIETDDKEVGEKEVENQNTEKGEDGTTPQEKIPERNRRRLFRDKDDAFLGGVASGLGYYLGVSTALVRILFVLFTFLTGYALLIYLVLWICIPEAKTAAQKLEMRGEAATVDNIKRFVSETIAKEELGPEKKTFGDYVLSAIKIVLKFVFIIFGGCLGFILLVLLSSLLFVLLAAAGGTVGIVTQGIDPFFMQMFSAVHYPWMLTAVLLVLLAIPVYAVLRMVLGRVFNFPPQSRWVTVLLVILWSIAFVAGMVMWFISLPGIHTVLNQYQGNII
;
A
#
# COMPACT_ATOMS: atom_id res chain seq x y z
N MET A 1 3.28 -62.14 1.93
CA MET A 1 4.13 -60.93 2.06
C MET A 1 3.74 -60.01 0.92
N LYS A 2 3.52 -58.72 1.18
CA LYS A 2 3.30 -57.75 0.10
C LYS A 2 4.62 -57.50 -0.61
N LYS A 3 4.60 -57.38 -1.94
CA LYS A 3 5.79 -56.99 -2.70
C LYS A 3 5.94 -55.47 -2.63
N THR A 4 7.18 -55.02 -2.51
CA THR A 4 7.55 -53.60 -2.53
C THR A 4 8.31 -53.28 -3.81
N LEU A 5 7.94 -52.19 -4.47
CA LEU A 5 8.59 -51.65 -5.65
C LEU A 5 9.36 -50.38 -5.27
N THR A 6 10.41 -50.07 -6.04
CA THR A 6 11.19 -48.84 -5.89
C THR A 6 10.92 -47.95 -7.08
N VAL A 7 10.44 -46.74 -6.82
CA VAL A 7 10.02 -45.77 -7.84
C VAL A 7 10.77 -44.47 -7.64
N ASN A 8 11.12 -43.79 -8.73
CA ASN A 8 11.67 -42.45 -8.69
C ASN A 8 10.57 -41.45 -9.07
N LEU A 9 10.27 -40.52 -8.17
CA LEU A 9 9.33 -39.42 -8.40
C LEU A 9 10.07 -38.12 -8.17
N ASN A 10 10.15 -37.27 -9.19
CA ASN A 10 10.85 -35.99 -9.16
C ASN A 10 12.24 -36.06 -8.49
N ASN A 11 13.09 -36.96 -8.97
CA ASN A 11 14.47 -37.16 -8.50
C ASN A 11 14.61 -37.64 -7.03
N THR A 12 13.53 -38.17 -6.45
CA THR A 12 13.49 -38.76 -5.11
C THR A 12 13.04 -40.22 -5.18
N VAL A 13 13.78 -41.10 -4.52
CA VAL A 13 13.48 -42.54 -4.51
C VAL A 13 12.53 -42.88 -3.37
N TYR A 14 11.46 -43.59 -3.70
CA TYR A 14 10.45 -44.07 -2.77
C TYR A 14 10.29 -45.59 -2.86
N HIS A 15 9.95 -46.21 -1.74
CA HIS A 15 9.54 -47.61 -1.67
C HIS A 15 8.03 -47.66 -1.50
N ILE A 16 7.34 -48.38 -2.39
CA ILE A 16 5.88 -48.38 -2.51
C ILE A 16 5.39 -49.83 -2.56
N ASP A 17 4.29 -50.16 -1.88
CA ASP A 17 3.66 -51.47 -2.05
C ASP A 17 3.16 -51.66 -3.50
N GLU A 18 3.14 -52.91 -4.00
CA GLU A 18 2.72 -53.25 -5.38
C GLU A 18 1.28 -52.78 -5.70
N ASP A 19 0.36 -52.85 -4.72
CA ASP A 19 -1.02 -52.37 -4.84
C ASP A 19 -1.12 -50.84 -4.88
N ALA A 20 -0.36 -50.16 -4.02
CA ALA A 20 -0.26 -48.70 -3.99
C ALA A 20 0.39 -48.12 -5.25
N TYR A 21 1.39 -48.82 -5.80
CA TYR A 21 2.04 -48.43 -7.05
C TYR A 21 1.07 -48.50 -8.23
N SER A 22 0.27 -49.59 -8.33
CA SER A 22 -0.74 -49.72 -9.37
C SER A 22 -1.74 -48.56 -9.33
N GLN A 23 -2.25 -48.23 -8.14
CA GLN A 23 -3.20 -47.12 -7.99
C GLN A 23 -2.59 -45.76 -8.35
N LEU A 24 -1.35 -45.49 -7.93
CA LEU A 24 -0.67 -44.25 -8.29
C LEU A 24 -0.44 -44.16 -9.81
N GLN A 25 -0.07 -45.28 -10.45
CA GLN A 25 0.13 -45.35 -11.88
C GLN A 25 -1.17 -45.08 -12.64
N ASP A 26 -2.27 -45.71 -12.23
CA ASP A 26 -3.60 -45.50 -12.83
C ASP A 26 -4.02 -44.02 -12.72
N TYR A 27 -3.75 -43.39 -11.57
CA TYR A 27 -4.01 -41.96 -11.36
C TYR A 27 -3.16 -41.07 -12.28
N LEU A 28 -1.85 -41.32 -12.38
CA LEU A 28 -0.96 -40.55 -13.26
C LEU A 28 -1.32 -40.73 -14.74
N GLU A 29 -1.75 -41.92 -15.15
CA GLU A 29 -2.22 -42.20 -16.50
C GLU A 29 -3.52 -41.44 -16.80
N SER A 30 -4.47 -41.41 -15.86
CA SER A 30 -5.70 -40.61 -16.00
C SER A 30 -5.43 -39.12 -16.16
N LEU A 31 -4.43 -38.58 -15.43
CA LEU A 31 -3.99 -37.20 -15.56
C LEU A 31 -3.37 -36.94 -16.93
N ASN A 32 -2.48 -37.83 -17.38
CA ASN A 32 -1.84 -37.73 -18.68
C ASN A 32 -2.86 -37.72 -19.83
N ASP A 33 -3.88 -38.58 -19.75
CA ASP A 33 -4.95 -38.64 -20.75
C ASP A 33 -5.82 -37.37 -20.76
N TYR A 34 -6.14 -36.83 -19.59
CA TYR A 34 -6.89 -35.58 -19.45
C TYR A 34 -6.13 -34.38 -20.02
N PHE A 35 -4.84 -34.24 -19.72
CA PHE A 35 -4.02 -33.11 -20.13
C PHE A 35 -3.40 -33.24 -21.53
N ARG A 36 -3.57 -34.37 -22.23
CA ARG A 36 -2.87 -34.67 -23.49
C ARG A 36 -3.00 -33.60 -24.57
N ASN A 37 -4.12 -32.90 -24.60
CA ASN A 37 -4.44 -31.88 -25.61
C ASN A 37 -4.28 -30.44 -25.10
N GLU A 38 -3.84 -30.25 -23.86
CA GLU A 38 -3.67 -28.92 -23.25
C GLU A 38 -2.30 -28.32 -23.61
N GLU A 39 -2.26 -27.00 -23.82
CA GLU A 39 -1.00 -26.29 -24.00
C GLU A 39 -0.20 -26.33 -22.70
N GLY A 40 1.08 -26.75 -22.79
CA GLY A 40 1.91 -26.94 -21.60
C GLY A 40 1.67 -28.23 -20.84
N ALA A 41 0.99 -29.24 -21.43
CA ALA A 41 0.71 -30.53 -20.78
C ALA A 41 1.91 -31.15 -20.04
N SER A 42 3.11 -31.11 -20.65
CA SER A 42 4.33 -31.64 -20.06
C SER A 42 4.78 -30.87 -18.80
N GLU A 43 4.54 -29.56 -18.74
CA GLU A 43 4.89 -28.72 -17.58
C GLU A 43 3.87 -28.94 -16.45
N ILE A 44 2.58 -28.95 -16.79
CA ILE A 44 1.49 -29.25 -15.86
C ILE A 44 1.73 -30.60 -15.16
N LEU A 45 1.99 -31.66 -15.93
CA LEU A 45 2.26 -32.99 -15.37
C LEU A 45 3.52 -33.02 -14.50
N SER A 46 4.58 -32.32 -14.92
CA SER A 46 5.82 -32.25 -14.14
C SER A 46 5.61 -31.53 -12.80
N ASP A 47 4.82 -30.45 -12.76
CA ASP A 47 4.49 -29.73 -11.52
C ASP A 47 3.55 -30.53 -10.61
N ILE A 48 2.59 -31.28 -11.19
CA ILE A 48 1.73 -32.21 -10.45
C ILE A 48 2.57 -33.33 -9.82
N GLU A 49 3.47 -33.96 -10.57
CA GLU A 49 4.38 -34.98 -10.05
C GLU A 49 5.28 -34.42 -8.95
N ALA A 50 5.80 -33.20 -9.13
CA ALA A 50 6.60 -32.52 -8.12
C ALA A 50 5.81 -32.29 -6.82
N ARG A 51 4.52 -31.93 -6.93
CA ARG A 51 3.63 -31.78 -5.78
C ARG A 51 3.36 -33.12 -5.09
N ILE A 52 3.08 -34.17 -5.84
CA ILE A 52 2.88 -35.53 -5.30
C ILE A 52 4.12 -35.98 -4.53
N ALA A 53 5.31 -35.77 -5.08
CA ALA A 53 6.57 -36.07 -4.40
C ALA A 53 6.76 -35.26 -3.11
N GLU A 54 6.35 -33.98 -3.09
CA GLU A 54 6.40 -33.14 -1.90
C GLU A 54 5.47 -33.66 -0.79
N LEU A 55 4.25 -34.08 -1.15
CA LEU A 55 3.29 -34.66 -0.20
C LEU A 55 3.77 -36.00 0.37
N PHE A 56 4.32 -36.88 -0.47
CA PHE A 56 4.96 -38.11 0.03
C PHE A 56 6.11 -37.80 0.99
N LYS A 57 6.97 -36.84 0.66
CA LYS A 57 8.07 -36.44 1.53
C LYS A 57 7.60 -35.90 2.88
N GLU A 58 6.50 -35.13 2.92
CA GLU A 58 5.92 -34.61 4.17
C GLU A 58 5.42 -35.75 5.06
N ARG A 59 4.82 -36.79 4.47
CA ARG A 59 4.36 -37.99 5.19
C ARG A 59 5.51 -38.88 5.67
N MET A 60 6.57 -39.04 4.90
CA MET A 60 7.72 -39.89 5.25
C MET A 60 8.53 -39.34 6.44
N ARG A 61 8.40 -38.05 6.78
CA ARG A 61 9.04 -37.44 7.96
C ARG A 61 8.60 -38.05 9.30
N PHE A 62 7.49 -38.78 9.34
CA PHE A 62 6.96 -39.42 10.55
C PHE A 62 7.50 -40.84 10.78
N GLY A 63 8.59 -41.24 10.11
CA GLY A 63 9.26 -42.52 10.32
C GLY A 63 8.72 -43.67 9.45
N MET A 64 7.89 -43.36 8.45
CA MET A 64 7.42 -44.33 7.46
C MET A 64 8.51 -44.54 6.40
N GLN A 65 8.76 -45.80 6.04
CA GLN A 65 9.73 -46.18 5.00
C GLN A 65 9.08 -46.70 3.72
N ILE A 66 7.80 -47.08 3.78
CA ILE A 66 7.05 -47.67 2.67
C ILE A 66 5.71 -46.94 2.52
N ILE A 67 5.37 -46.58 1.29
CA ILE A 67 4.10 -45.96 0.92
C ILE A 67 3.08 -47.07 0.67
N THR A 68 1.93 -46.98 1.34
CA THR A 68 0.80 -47.91 1.18
C THR A 68 -0.36 -47.23 0.44
N VAL A 69 -1.37 -48.02 0.09
CA VAL A 69 -2.61 -47.57 -0.59
C VAL A 69 -3.26 -46.41 0.15
N ARG A 70 -3.22 -46.41 1.49
CA ARG A 70 -3.83 -45.34 2.30
C ARG A 70 -3.16 -43.99 2.07
N GLU A 71 -1.83 -43.96 1.97
CA GLU A 71 -1.10 -42.70 1.72
C GLU A 71 -1.33 -42.19 0.29
N VAL A 72 -1.47 -43.10 -0.68
CA VAL A 72 -1.80 -42.74 -2.07
C VAL A 72 -3.21 -42.14 -2.14
N ASP A 73 -4.19 -42.78 -1.51
CA ASP A 73 -5.58 -42.32 -1.46
C ASP A 73 -5.72 -40.94 -0.78
N GLU A 74 -5.02 -40.73 0.34
CA GLU A 74 -4.95 -39.42 1.00
C GLU A 74 -4.41 -38.34 0.05
N ILE A 75 -3.35 -38.62 -0.72
CA ILE A 75 -2.76 -37.65 -1.65
C ILE A 75 -3.70 -37.36 -2.81
N ILE A 76 -4.30 -38.40 -3.39
CA ILE A 76 -5.29 -38.25 -4.47
C ILE A 76 -6.47 -37.40 -3.98
N SER A 77 -6.91 -37.57 -2.73
CA SER A 77 -7.99 -36.75 -2.15
C SER A 77 -7.63 -35.26 -2.00
N VAL A 78 -6.35 -34.93 -1.81
CA VAL A 78 -5.86 -33.55 -1.72
C VAL A 78 -5.68 -32.94 -3.11
N MET A 79 -5.19 -33.72 -4.07
CA MET A 79 -4.96 -33.28 -5.44
C MET A 79 -6.27 -33.15 -6.25
N GLY A 80 -7.24 -34.02 -5.96
CA GLY A 80 -8.51 -34.21 -6.67
C GLY A 80 -8.38 -35.04 -7.95
N HIS A 81 -9.51 -35.49 -8.50
CA HIS A 81 -9.55 -36.23 -9.75
C HIS A 81 -9.84 -35.30 -10.94
N PRO A 82 -9.24 -35.53 -12.12
CA PRO A 82 -9.50 -34.74 -13.33
C PRO A 82 -10.99 -34.60 -13.68
N GLU A 83 -11.77 -35.64 -13.39
CA GLU A 83 -13.21 -35.69 -13.69
C GLU A 83 -14.06 -34.78 -12.79
N ASP A 84 -13.63 -34.55 -11.54
CA ASP A 84 -14.37 -33.73 -10.57
C ASP A 84 -14.44 -32.27 -11.02
N PHE A 85 -13.37 -31.78 -11.63
CA PHE A 85 -13.22 -30.37 -12.01
C PHE A 85 -13.96 -29.98 -13.31
N ALA A 86 -14.27 -30.95 -14.16
CA ALA A 86 -15.04 -30.68 -15.39
C ALA A 86 -16.50 -30.29 -15.10
N SER A 87 -17.01 -30.61 -13.91
CA SER A 87 -18.39 -30.34 -13.51
C SER A 87 -18.61 -28.95 -12.89
N ASP A 88 -17.56 -28.31 -12.35
CA ASP A 88 -17.65 -26.99 -11.71
C ASP A 88 -17.67 -25.83 -12.71
N THR A 89 -17.19 -26.03 -13.95
CA THR A 89 -17.21 -25.00 -15.00
C THR A 89 -18.63 -24.61 -15.42
N LEU A 90 -19.63 -25.47 -15.20
CA LEU A 90 -21.04 -25.22 -15.54
C LEU A 90 -21.77 -24.32 -14.52
N ASN A 91 -21.19 -24.05 -13.34
CA ASN A 91 -21.82 -23.25 -12.29
C ASN A 91 -21.22 -21.83 -12.15
N ILE A 92 -20.14 -21.52 -12.87
CA ILE A 92 -19.43 -20.23 -12.74
C ILE A 92 -19.89 -19.21 -13.81
N GLU A 93 -20.50 -19.65 -14.92
CA GLU A 93 -20.89 -18.76 -16.02
C GLU A 93 -22.06 -17.78 -15.72
N THR A 94 -22.64 -17.78 -14.51
CA THR A 94 -23.74 -16.87 -14.14
C THR A 94 -23.42 -15.73 -13.18
N ASP A 95 -22.17 -15.52 -12.75
CA ASP A 95 -21.87 -14.42 -11.82
C ASP A 95 -20.67 -13.54 -12.23
N ASP A 96 -20.62 -13.16 -13.51
CA ASP A 96 -19.74 -12.09 -13.98
C ASP A 96 -20.50 -10.75 -14.02
N LYS A 97 -20.50 -10.06 -12.88
CA LYS A 97 -20.41 -8.58 -12.75
C LYS A 97 -20.49 -8.17 -11.27
N GLU A 98 -19.33 -7.96 -10.65
CA GLU A 98 -18.94 -6.75 -9.91
C GLU A 98 -17.68 -7.02 -9.08
N VAL A 99 -16.57 -6.44 -9.52
CA VAL A 99 -15.39 -6.22 -8.68
C VAL A 99 -15.77 -5.15 -7.68
N GLY A 100 -16.05 -5.57 -6.45
CA GLY A 100 -16.33 -4.68 -5.32
C GLY A 100 -16.14 -5.41 -4.00
N GLU A 101 -15.33 -4.82 -3.12
CA GLU A 101 -15.21 -5.15 -1.70
C GLU A 101 -16.49 -5.75 -1.12
N LYS A 102 -16.40 -6.97 -0.59
CA LYS A 102 -17.42 -7.46 0.36
C LYS A 102 -16.76 -7.98 1.62
N GLU A 103 -17.01 -7.19 2.64
CA GLU A 103 -16.84 -7.44 4.06
C GLU A 103 -17.46 -8.79 4.44
N VAL A 104 -16.79 -9.49 5.36
CA VAL A 104 -17.32 -10.72 5.95
C VAL A 104 -18.44 -10.33 6.92
N GLU A 105 -19.67 -10.29 6.42
CA GLU A 105 -20.87 -10.16 7.23
C GLU A 105 -21.32 -11.54 7.73
N ASN A 106 -21.43 -11.63 9.04
CA ASN A 106 -21.77 -12.80 9.83
C ASN A 106 -23.28 -13.07 9.70
N GLN A 107 -23.69 -14.25 9.22
CA GLN A 107 -25.08 -14.68 9.33
C GLN A 107 -25.17 -16.03 10.03
N ASN A 108 -25.54 -15.95 11.31
CA ASN A 108 -26.25 -17.01 12.00
C ASN A 108 -27.59 -17.24 11.32
N THR A 109 -27.96 -18.49 11.05
CA THR A 109 -29.36 -18.93 11.13
C THR A 109 -29.40 -20.40 11.54
N GLU A 110 -30.07 -20.64 12.67
CA GLU A 110 -30.37 -21.95 13.22
C GLU A 110 -31.50 -22.67 12.48
N LYS A 111 -31.42 -24.00 12.56
CA LYS A 111 -32.50 -25.01 12.62
C LYS A 111 -33.21 -25.50 11.36
N GLY A 112 -32.90 -26.76 11.06
CA GLY A 112 -33.82 -27.78 10.54
C GLY A 112 -33.21 -29.16 10.76
N GLU A 113 -33.79 -29.95 11.67
CA GLU A 113 -33.45 -31.35 11.96
C GLU A 113 -33.74 -32.25 10.75
N ASP A 114 -32.76 -33.06 10.32
CA ASP A 114 -32.93 -34.52 10.22
C ASP A 114 -31.55 -35.20 10.10
N GLY A 115 -31.42 -36.36 10.74
CA GLY A 115 -30.15 -37.03 10.99
C GLY A 115 -29.64 -37.84 9.81
N THR A 116 -28.45 -37.49 9.31
CA THR A 116 -27.44 -38.43 8.80
C THR A 116 -26.12 -37.69 8.82
N THR A 117 -25.20 -38.07 9.70
CA THR A 117 -23.90 -37.42 9.93
C THR A 117 -23.13 -37.19 8.63
N PRO A 118 -23.03 -35.96 8.10
CA PRO A 118 -22.04 -35.63 7.10
C PRO A 118 -20.76 -35.35 7.88
N GLN A 119 -19.68 -36.09 7.60
CA GLN A 119 -18.37 -35.72 8.11
C GLN A 119 -18.08 -34.29 7.63
N GLU A 120 -18.05 -33.37 8.58
CA GLU A 120 -17.67 -32.00 8.40
C GLU A 120 -16.22 -31.98 7.92
N LYS A 121 -16.00 -31.84 6.60
CA LYS A 121 -14.68 -31.48 6.05
C LYS A 121 -14.32 -30.14 6.68
N ILE A 122 -13.51 -30.19 7.74
CA ILE A 122 -12.89 -28.99 8.32
C ILE A 122 -12.26 -28.24 7.14
N PRO A 123 -12.63 -26.97 6.87
CA PRO A 123 -11.98 -26.22 5.82
C PRO A 123 -10.51 -26.16 6.21
N GLU A 124 -9.66 -26.88 5.47
CA GLU A 124 -8.22 -26.72 5.63
C GLU A 124 -7.94 -25.26 5.36
N ARG A 125 -7.71 -24.50 6.43
CA ARG A 125 -7.27 -23.12 6.35
C ARG A 125 -5.92 -23.17 5.68
N ASN A 126 -5.91 -23.01 4.36
CA ASN A 126 -4.72 -23.07 3.54
C ASN A 126 -3.69 -22.11 4.14
N ARG A 127 -2.70 -22.68 4.83
CA ARG A 127 -1.72 -21.90 5.56
C ARG A 127 -0.74 -21.38 4.52
N ARG A 128 -0.88 -20.10 4.16
CA ARG A 128 0.10 -19.37 3.35
C ARG A 128 1.50 -19.70 3.88
N ARG A 129 2.35 -20.27 3.04
CA ARG A 129 3.75 -20.56 3.37
C ARG A 129 4.61 -19.43 2.81
N LEU A 130 5.55 -18.96 3.61
CA LEU A 130 6.44 -17.87 3.19
C LEU A 130 7.52 -18.44 2.26
N PHE A 131 7.40 -18.11 0.99
CA PHE A 131 8.43 -18.36 0.00
C PHE A 131 8.93 -17.05 -0.59
N ARG A 132 10.16 -17.09 -1.10
CA ARG A 132 10.75 -16.01 -1.89
C ARG A 132 10.38 -16.22 -3.36
N ASP A 133 9.90 -15.17 -4.00
CA ASP A 133 9.53 -15.17 -5.41
C ASP A 133 10.61 -14.50 -6.27
N LYS A 134 11.13 -15.23 -7.26
CA LYS A 134 12.16 -14.73 -8.20
C LYS A 134 11.60 -14.03 -9.43
N ASP A 135 10.32 -14.25 -9.75
CA ASP A 135 9.73 -13.74 -10.99
C ASP A 135 9.46 -12.23 -10.89
N ASP A 136 9.14 -11.72 -9.69
CA ASP A 136 9.10 -10.28 -9.34
C ASP A 136 10.26 -9.87 -8.40
N ALA A 137 11.45 -10.45 -8.57
CA ALA A 137 12.60 -10.14 -7.74
C ALA A 137 13.35 -8.87 -8.17
N PHE A 138 13.36 -7.86 -7.28
CA PHE A 138 14.27 -6.71 -7.38
C PHE A 138 15.63 -6.97 -6.72
N LEU A 139 15.64 -7.62 -5.54
CA LEU A 139 16.86 -7.95 -4.79
C LEU A 139 16.71 -9.32 -4.13
N GLY A 140 16.72 -10.38 -4.95
CA GLY A 140 16.52 -11.73 -4.43
C GLY A 140 15.14 -11.95 -3.82
N GLY A 141 14.06 -11.33 -4.33
CA GLY A 141 12.69 -11.83 -4.17
C GLY A 141 12.01 -11.78 -2.79
N VAL A 142 12.71 -11.34 -1.73
CA VAL A 142 12.20 -11.35 -0.35
C VAL A 142 10.99 -10.44 -0.17
N ALA A 143 11.03 -9.24 -0.76
CA ALA A 143 9.94 -8.27 -0.64
C ALA A 143 8.66 -8.73 -1.35
N SER A 144 8.81 -9.43 -2.50
CA SER A 144 7.67 -10.03 -3.22
C SER A 144 7.04 -11.15 -2.39
N GLY A 145 7.88 -12.07 -1.89
CA GLY A 145 7.44 -13.15 -1.02
C GLY A 145 6.71 -12.69 0.25
N LEU A 146 7.24 -11.65 0.91
CA LEU A 146 6.61 -11.06 2.09
C LEU A 146 5.29 -10.34 1.75
N GLY A 147 5.19 -9.73 0.57
CA GLY A 147 3.96 -9.13 0.07
C GLY A 147 2.84 -10.16 -0.09
N TYR A 148 3.12 -11.29 -0.76
CA TYR A 148 2.17 -12.39 -0.93
C TYR A 148 1.74 -13.00 0.41
N TYR A 149 2.70 -13.27 1.30
CA TYR A 149 2.43 -13.84 2.61
C TYR A 149 1.53 -12.93 3.47
N LEU A 150 1.83 -11.63 3.51
CA LEU A 150 1.07 -10.64 4.29
C LEU A 150 -0.22 -10.18 3.59
N GLY A 151 -0.41 -10.47 2.29
CA GLY A 151 -1.54 -9.96 1.50
C GLY A 151 -1.47 -8.45 1.24
N VAL A 152 -0.28 -7.86 1.24
CA VAL A 152 -0.05 -6.41 1.05
C VAL A 152 0.73 -6.21 -0.24
N SER A 153 0.54 -5.06 -0.92
CA SER A 153 1.24 -4.81 -2.18
C SER A 153 2.77 -4.83 -1.99
N THR A 154 3.47 -5.52 -2.90
CA THR A 154 4.94 -5.64 -2.90
C THR A 154 5.63 -4.27 -2.89
N ALA A 155 5.03 -3.28 -3.53
CA ALA A 155 5.51 -1.90 -3.54
C ALA A 155 5.55 -1.27 -2.14
N LEU A 156 4.52 -1.51 -1.31
CA LEU A 156 4.49 -1.00 0.07
C LEU A 156 5.60 -1.66 0.91
N VAL A 157 5.80 -2.97 0.77
CA VAL A 157 6.88 -3.69 1.45
C VAL A 157 8.25 -3.12 1.06
N ARG A 158 8.48 -2.86 -0.23
CA ARG A 158 9.71 -2.24 -0.73
C ARG A 158 9.92 -0.84 -0.13
N ILE A 159 8.90 0.02 -0.13
CA ILE A 159 8.97 1.38 0.44
C ILE A 159 9.29 1.32 1.94
N LEU A 160 8.68 0.38 2.66
CA LEU A 160 8.89 0.19 4.08
C LEU A 160 10.35 -0.17 4.40
N PHE A 161 10.93 -1.12 3.65
CA PHE A 161 12.36 -1.46 3.81
C PHE A 161 13.27 -0.28 3.52
N VAL A 162 12.99 0.50 2.47
CA VAL A 162 13.77 1.70 2.14
C VAL A 162 13.66 2.74 3.26
N LEU A 163 12.44 3.02 3.74
CA LEU A 163 12.20 3.97 4.82
C LEU A 163 12.92 3.56 6.11
N PHE A 164 12.83 2.28 6.52
CA PHE A 164 13.55 1.78 7.69
C PHE A 164 15.06 1.80 7.50
N THR A 165 15.56 1.64 6.27
CA THR A 165 17.00 1.78 5.99
C THR A 165 17.47 3.20 6.30
N PHE A 166 16.70 4.24 5.95
CA PHE A 166 17.05 5.63 6.27
C PHE A 166 16.84 5.98 7.75
N LEU A 167 15.85 5.37 8.42
CA LEU A 167 15.52 5.72 9.80
C LEU A 167 16.46 5.04 10.81
N THR A 168 16.76 3.75 10.61
CA THR A 168 17.52 2.95 11.59
C THR A 168 18.80 2.33 11.01
N GLY A 169 18.95 2.25 9.68
CA GLY A 169 20.12 1.63 9.03
C GLY A 169 20.14 0.10 9.05
N TYR A 170 19.44 -0.53 9.99
CA TYR A 170 19.45 -2.00 10.17
C TYR A 170 18.58 -2.77 9.18
N ALA A 171 17.68 -2.10 8.45
CA ALA A 171 16.78 -2.76 7.51
C ALA A 171 17.51 -3.54 6.41
N LEU A 172 18.70 -3.08 6.00
CA LEU A 172 19.54 -3.79 5.02
C LEU A 172 20.09 -5.10 5.59
N LEU A 173 20.52 -5.11 6.85
CA LEU A 173 20.97 -6.33 7.54
C LEU A 173 19.83 -7.31 7.73
N ILE A 174 18.65 -6.83 8.15
CA ILE A 174 17.43 -7.66 8.27
C ILE A 174 17.09 -8.27 6.91
N TYR A 175 17.12 -7.48 5.84
CA TYR A 175 16.85 -7.97 4.49
C TYR A 175 17.82 -9.09 4.07
N LEU A 176 19.11 -8.93 4.37
CA LEU A 176 20.13 -9.94 4.09
C LEU A 176 19.88 -11.25 4.86
N VAL A 177 19.48 -11.15 6.13
CA VAL A 177 19.12 -12.31 6.95
C VAL A 177 17.90 -13.03 6.38
N LEU A 178 16.83 -12.30 6.04
CA LEU A 178 15.64 -12.90 5.42
C LEU A 178 15.97 -13.55 4.07
N TRP A 179 16.88 -12.96 3.29
CA TRP A 179 17.28 -13.52 2.00
C TRP A 179 17.95 -14.89 2.12
N ILE A 180 18.74 -15.09 3.18
CA ILE A 180 19.39 -16.37 3.50
C ILE A 180 18.41 -17.38 4.12
N CYS A 181 17.51 -16.93 5.00
CA CYS A 181 16.59 -17.83 5.70
C CYS A 181 15.40 -18.30 4.85
N ILE A 182 14.91 -17.47 3.92
CA ILE A 182 13.68 -17.77 3.17
C ILE A 182 14.00 -18.56 1.88
N PRO A 183 13.45 -19.78 1.73
CA PRO A 183 13.65 -20.59 0.54
C PRO A 183 12.94 -20.00 -0.68
N GLU A 184 13.48 -20.27 -1.87
CA GLU A 184 12.90 -19.86 -3.15
C GLU A 184 11.75 -20.81 -3.54
N ALA A 185 10.63 -20.26 -4.03
CA ALA A 185 9.58 -21.05 -4.67
C ALA A 185 10.05 -21.51 -6.05
N LYS A 186 10.17 -22.82 -6.25
CA LYS A 186 10.65 -23.39 -7.53
C LYS A 186 9.54 -24.03 -8.37
N THR A 187 8.54 -24.61 -7.72
CA THR A 187 7.43 -25.33 -8.39
C THR A 187 6.18 -24.46 -8.46
N ALA A 188 5.28 -24.74 -9.41
CA ALA A 188 3.98 -24.04 -9.47
C ALA A 188 3.18 -24.22 -8.18
N ALA A 189 3.22 -25.41 -7.58
CA ALA A 189 2.58 -25.68 -6.30
C ALA A 189 3.07 -24.73 -5.18
N GLN A 190 4.39 -24.50 -5.06
CA GLN A 190 4.93 -23.57 -4.07
C GLN A 190 4.53 -22.11 -4.35
N LYS A 191 4.43 -21.74 -5.63
CA LYS A 191 3.94 -20.42 -6.05
C LYS A 191 2.45 -20.22 -5.76
N LEU A 192 1.64 -21.28 -5.82
CA LEU A 192 0.24 -21.25 -5.38
C LEU A 192 0.13 -21.16 -3.85
N GLU A 193 0.94 -21.93 -3.12
CA GLU A 193 0.96 -21.89 -1.65
C GLU A 193 1.35 -20.53 -1.08
N MET A 194 2.30 -19.80 -1.72
CA MET A 194 2.64 -18.44 -1.28
C MET A 194 1.49 -17.45 -1.51
N ARG A 195 0.67 -17.66 -2.55
CA ARG A 195 -0.53 -16.87 -2.84
C ARG A 195 -1.71 -17.25 -1.94
N GLY A 196 -1.62 -18.39 -1.25
CA GLY A 196 -2.70 -18.93 -0.42
C GLY A 196 -3.74 -19.72 -1.21
N GLU A 197 -3.40 -20.13 -2.43
CA GLU A 197 -4.21 -21.03 -3.26
C GLU A 197 -3.82 -22.48 -2.97
N ALA A 198 -4.79 -23.40 -3.03
CA ALA A 198 -4.52 -24.81 -2.77
C ALA A 198 -3.79 -25.39 -3.99
N ALA A 199 -2.72 -26.16 -3.79
CA ALA A 199 -2.00 -26.80 -4.88
C ALA A 199 -2.73 -28.05 -5.40
N THR A 200 -3.96 -27.86 -5.88
CA THR A 200 -4.79 -28.86 -6.55
C THR A 200 -4.43 -28.95 -8.03
N VAL A 201 -4.85 -30.03 -8.70
CA VAL A 201 -4.61 -30.25 -10.13
C VAL A 201 -5.12 -29.07 -10.98
N ASP A 202 -6.32 -28.58 -10.69
CA ASP A 202 -6.93 -27.45 -11.42
C ASP A 202 -6.17 -26.12 -11.23
N ASN A 203 -5.79 -25.79 -9.99
CA ASN A 203 -5.05 -24.56 -9.72
C ASN A 203 -3.66 -24.58 -10.35
N ILE A 204 -3.00 -25.75 -10.39
CA ILE A 204 -1.72 -25.94 -11.09
C ILE A 204 -1.93 -25.75 -12.60
N LYS A 205 -2.96 -26.35 -13.20
CA LYS A 205 -3.32 -26.14 -14.61
C LYS A 205 -3.48 -24.64 -14.91
N ARG A 206 -4.36 -23.94 -14.16
CA ARG A 206 -4.62 -22.51 -14.34
C ARG A 206 -3.34 -21.68 -14.27
N PHE A 207 -2.50 -21.94 -13.27
CA PHE A 207 -1.26 -21.19 -13.07
C PHE A 207 -0.26 -21.40 -14.21
N VAL A 208 -0.07 -22.63 -14.67
CA VAL A 208 0.85 -22.94 -15.77
C VAL A 208 0.34 -22.37 -17.08
N SER A 209 -0.94 -22.56 -17.41
CA SER A 209 -1.56 -21.99 -18.62
C SER A 209 -1.48 -20.46 -18.64
N GLU A 210 -1.73 -19.79 -17.50
CA GLU A 210 -1.57 -18.32 -17.39
C GLU A 210 -0.11 -17.89 -17.61
N THR A 211 0.84 -18.67 -17.08
CA THR A 211 2.28 -18.39 -17.23
C THR A 211 2.72 -18.50 -18.69
N ILE A 212 2.30 -19.56 -19.38
CA ILE A 212 2.58 -19.77 -20.81
C ILE A 212 1.94 -18.66 -21.66
N ALA A 213 0.67 -18.34 -21.43
CA ALA A 213 -0.02 -17.27 -22.14
C ALA A 213 0.67 -15.90 -21.94
N LYS A 214 1.19 -15.63 -20.74
CA LYS A 214 1.93 -14.42 -20.44
C LYS A 214 3.31 -14.39 -21.09
N GLU A 215 3.94 -15.54 -21.30
CA GLU A 215 5.21 -15.67 -22.01
C GLU A 215 5.02 -15.44 -23.53
N GLU A 216 3.91 -15.94 -24.10
CA GLU A 216 3.54 -15.71 -25.51
C GLU A 216 3.21 -14.24 -25.82
N LEU A 217 2.56 -13.54 -24.89
CA LEU A 217 2.30 -12.09 -24.98
C LEU A 217 3.59 -11.24 -24.94
N GLY A 218 4.74 -11.88 -24.70
CA GLY A 218 6.05 -11.28 -24.65
C GLY A 218 6.29 -10.62 -23.30
N PRO A 219 7.51 -10.73 -22.74
CA PRO A 219 7.83 -10.06 -21.49
C PRO A 219 7.69 -8.56 -21.71
N GLU A 220 6.75 -7.93 -20.99
CA GLU A 220 6.77 -6.49 -20.75
C GLU A 220 8.09 -6.21 -20.00
N LYS A 221 9.19 -6.03 -20.74
CA LYS A 221 10.54 -5.83 -20.23
C LYS A 221 10.58 -4.47 -19.53
N LYS A 222 10.02 -4.41 -18.33
CA LYS A 222 10.30 -3.33 -17.38
C LYS A 222 11.76 -3.48 -17.02
N THR A 223 12.59 -2.64 -17.63
CA THR A 223 14.03 -2.69 -17.45
C THR A 223 14.31 -2.36 -15.99
N PHE A 224 15.32 -2.99 -15.38
CA PHE A 224 15.74 -2.70 -14.00
C PHE A 224 15.84 -1.18 -13.72
N GLY A 225 16.23 -0.41 -14.74
CA GLY A 225 16.22 1.05 -14.75
C GLY A 225 14.86 1.69 -14.42
N ASP A 226 13.73 1.18 -14.91
CA ASP A 226 12.41 1.77 -14.65
C ASP A 226 11.98 1.63 -13.19
N TYR A 227 12.35 0.50 -12.56
CA TYR A 227 12.12 0.27 -11.14
C TYR A 227 13.04 1.11 -10.27
N VAL A 228 14.34 1.18 -10.62
CA VAL A 228 15.30 2.05 -9.93
C VAL A 228 14.89 3.52 -10.05
N LEU A 229 14.47 3.96 -11.24
CA LEU A 229 14.02 5.32 -11.47
C LEU A 229 12.74 5.63 -10.70
N SER A 230 11.83 4.65 -10.59
CA SER A 230 10.61 4.78 -9.79
C SER A 230 10.93 4.88 -8.29
N ALA A 231 11.85 4.04 -7.78
CA ALA A 231 12.31 4.12 -6.40
C ALA A 231 13.03 5.45 -6.11
N ILE A 232 13.93 5.89 -7.00
CA ILE A 232 14.62 7.19 -6.90
C ILE A 232 13.60 8.33 -6.91
N LYS A 233 12.60 8.31 -7.80
CA LYS A 233 11.54 9.34 -7.83
C LYS A 233 10.77 9.40 -6.50
N ILE A 234 10.46 8.26 -5.89
CA ILE A 234 9.77 8.19 -4.60
C ILE A 234 10.67 8.79 -3.51
N VAL A 235 11.93 8.36 -3.41
CA VAL A 235 12.87 8.87 -2.40
C VAL A 235 13.11 10.36 -2.58
N LEU A 236 13.34 10.82 -3.81
CA LEU A 236 13.53 12.23 -4.15
C LEU A 236 12.30 13.05 -3.72
N LYS A 237 11.09 12.55 -3.99
CA LYS A 237 9.84 13.19 -3.57
C LYS A 237 9.77 13.33 -2.04
N PHE A 238 10.12 12.29 -1.28
CA PHE A 238 10.19 12.34 0.18
C PHE A 238 11.23 13.36 0.69
N VAL A 239 12.41 13.44 0.06
CA VAL A 239 13.44 14.42 0.42
C VAL A 239 12.94 15.84 0.15
N PHE A 240 12.37 16.11 -1.03
CA PHE A 240 11.80 17.42 -1.37
C PHE A 240 10.65 17.82 -0.45
N ILE A 241 9.88 16.86 0.04
CA ILE A 241 8.82 17.08 1.04
C ILE A 241 9.41 17.61 2.35
N ILE A 242 10.43 16.93 2.88
CA ILE A 242 11.03 17.28 4.18
C ILE A 242 11.74 18.63 4.06
N PHE A 243 12.55 18.81 3.01
CA PHE A 243 13.26 20.06 2.77
C PHE A 243 12.32 21.21 2.44
N GLY A 244 11.30 21.00 1.59
CA GLY A 244 10.33 22.03 1.22
C GLY A 244 9.45 22.45 2.39
N GLY A 245 9.00 21.49 3.21
CA GLY A 245 8.26 21.75 4.44
C GLY A 245 9.08 22.49 5.48
N CYS A 246 10.32 22.05 5.74
CA CYS A 246 11.23 22.76 6.64
C CYS A 246 11.57 24.17 6.13
N LEU A 247 11.86 24.33 4.83
CA LEU A 247 12.18 25.64 4.25
C LEU A 247 10.98 26.59 4.29
N GLY A 248 9.77 26.10 4.00
CA GLY A 248 8.54 26.87 4.13
C GLY A 248 8.28 27.30 5.58
N PHE A 249 8.52 26.40 6.54
CA PHE A 249 8.40 26.70 7.97
C PHE A 249 9.44 27.73 8.43
N ILE A 250 10.70 27.59 8.02
CA ILE A 250 11.78 28.54 8.31
C ILE A 250 11.45 29.91 7.72
N LEU A 251 10.98 29.97 6.47
CA LEU A 251 10.60 31.23 5.82
C LEU A 251 9.42 31.89 6.55
N LEU A 252 8.44 31.12 7.02
CA LEU A 252 7.32 31.64 7.81
C LEU A 252 7.79 32.25 9.12
N VAL A 253 8.68 31.56 9.84
CA VAL A 253 9.28 32.07 11.09
C VAL A 253 10.10 33.33 10.83
N LEU A 254 10.92 33.34 9.77
CA LEU A 254 11.71 34.50 9.38
C LEU A 254 10.84 35.70 9.00
N LEU A 255 9.77 35.48 8.25
CA LEU A 255 8.91 36.56 7.78
C LEU A 255 8.04 37.12 8.92
N SER A 256 7.60 36.25 9.84
CA SER A 256 6.95 36.67 11.09
C SER A 256 7.90 37.47 12.00
N SER A 257 9.14 37.01 12.15
CA SER A 257 10.18 37.72 12.91
C SER A 257 10.58 39.05 12.26
N LEU A 258 10.73 39.08 10.93
CA LEU A 258 11.02 40.31 10.18
C LEU A 258 9.89 41.33 10.30
N LEU A 259 8.63 40.88 10.22
CA LEU A 259 7.48 41.76 10.44
C LEU A 259 7.48 42.33 11.85
N PHE A 260 7.79 41.51 12.86
CA PHE A 260 7.91 41.96 14.25
C PHE A 260 9.04 43.00 14.42
N VAL A 261 10.22 42.76 13.84
CA VAL A 261 11.34 43.70 13.86
C VAL A 261 11.02 44.99 13.09
N LEU A 262 10.37 44.91 11.92
CA LEU A 262 9.94 46.09 11.16
C LEU A 262 8.97 46.95 11.98
N LEU A 263 8.06 46.31 12.72
CA LEU A 263 7.08 47.00 13.56
C LEU A 263 7.73 47.61 14.80
N ALA A 264 8.66 46.89 15.43
CA ALA A 264 9.47 47.40 16.54
C ALA A 264 10.42 48.53 16.10
N ALA A 265 11.00 48.45 14.90
CA ALA A 265 11.84 49.49 14.32
C ALA A 265 11.01 50.70 13.87
N ALA A 266 9.84 50.51 13.29
CA ALA A 266 8.90 51.60 13.01
C ALA A 266 8.43 52.29 14.30
N GLY A 267 8.21 51.55 15.40
CA GLY A 267 7.92 52.13 16.71
C GLY A 267 9.14 52.75 17.42
N GLY A 268 10.33 52.19 17.23
CA GLY A 268 11.57 52.55 17.94
C GLY A 268 12.38 53.66 17.25
N THR A 269 12.43 53.70 15.92
CA THR A 269 12.95 54.85 15.16
C THR A 269 12.12 56.10 15.41
N VAL A 270 10.82 55.93 15.68
CA VAL A 270 9.93 57.00 16.13
C VAL A 270 10.31 57.52 17.54
N GLY A 271 10.92 56.68 18.39
CA GLY A 271 11.40 57.08 19.73
C GLY A 271 12.80 57.72 19.77
N ILE A 272 13.65 57.49 18.77
CA ILE A 272 15.04 58.01 18.76
C ILE A 272 15.17 59.27 17.89
N VAL A 273 14.38 59.42 16.82
CA VAL A 273 14.37 60.63 15.99
C VAL A 273 13.50 61.73 16.61
N THR A 274 12.81 61.50 17.73
CA THR A 274 11.93 62.47 18.43
C THR A 274 12.65 63.52 19.28
N GLN A 275 13.87 63.89 18.90
CA GLN A 275 14.28 65.30 18.98
C GLN A 275 13.93 66.10 17.70
N GLY A 276 13.26 65.46 16.73
CA GLY A 276 12.92 66.03 15.41
C GLY A 276 11.97 65.20 14.55
N ILE A 277 10.98 64.50 15.12
CA ILE A 277 9.89 63.90 14.32
C ILE A 277 8.82 64.94 14.08
N ASP A 278 8.47 65.10 12.80
CA ASP A 278 7.35 65.92 12.35
C ASP A 278 6.09 65.53 13.15
N PRO A 279 5.40 66.51 13.80
CA PRO A 279 4.18 66.27 14.57
C PRO A 279 3.16 65.37 13.85
N PHE A 280 3.14 65.37 12.51
CA PHE A 280 2.31 64.49 11.69
C PHE A 280 2.52 62.99 11.96
N PHE A 281 3.78 62.54 12.08
CA PHE A 281 4.09 61.11 12.28
C PHE A 281 3.77 60.64 13.70
N MET A 282 4.03 61.47 14.71
CA MET A 282 3.63 61.19 16.10
C MET A 282 2.11 61.18 16.26
N GLN A 283 1.39 62.02 15.50
CA GLN A 283 -0.06 62.02 15.48
C GLN A 283 -0.62 60.79 14.77
N MET A 284 0.03 60.28 13.72
CA MET A 284 -0.38 59.04 13.05
C MET A 284 -0.17 57.80 13.92
N PHE A 285 0.88 57.78 14.75
CA PHE A 285 1.17 56.67 15.67
C PHE A 285 0.31 56.71 16.95
N SER A 286 0.05 57.91 17.50
CA SER A 286 -0.84 58.10 18.65
C SER A 286 -2.33 58.01 18.31
N ALA A 287 -2.71 58.19 17.03
CA ALA A 287 -4.07 57.96 16.54
C ALA A 287 -4.48 56.48 16.53
N VAL A 288 -3.52 55.55 16.51
CA VAL A 288 -3.81 54.11 16.59
C VAL A 288 -4.04 53.73 18.05
N HIS A 289 -5.26 53.92 18.54
CA HIS A 289 -5.66 53.57 19.91
C HIS A 289 -5.55 52.06 20.23
N TYR A 290 -5.35 51.19 19.23
CA TYR A 290 -5.32 49.73 19.38
C TYR A 290 -4.19 49.07 18.56
N PRO A 291 -2.91 49.21 18.95
CA PRO A 291 -1.77 48.68 18.19
C PRO A 291 -1.79 47.15 18.05
N TRP A 292 -2.28 46.44 19.08
CA TRP A 292 -2.42 44.99 19.07
C TRP A 292 -3.45 44.50 18.03
N MET A 293 -4.55 45.23 17.81
CA MET A 293 -5.57 44.87 16.80
C MET A 293 -5.01 45.03 15.37
N LEU A 294 -4.25 46.10 15.14
CA LEU A 294 -3.61 46.33 13.85
C LEU A 294 -2.58 45.23 13.54
N THR A 295 -1.79 44.83 14.53
CA THR A 295 -0.84 43.72 14.37
C THR A 295 -1.54 42.39 14.06
N ALA A 296 -2.66 42.10 14.72
CA ALA A 296 -3.44 40.89 14.49
C ALA A 296 -4.02 40.86 13.07
N VAL A 297 -4.58 41.98 12.60
CA VAL A 297 -5.13 42.08 11.24
C VAL A 297 -4.04 41.90 10.19
N LEU A 298 -2.87 42.51 10.37
CA LEU A 298 -1.76 42.41 9.42
C LEU A 298 -1.20 40.97 9.36
N LEU A 299 -1.13 40.28 10.50
CA LEU A 299 -0.73 38.88 10.58
C LEU A 299 -1.72 37.97 9.83
N VAL A 300 -3.03 38.16 10.03
CA VAL A 300 -4.06 37.38 9.31
C VAL A 300 -3.98 37.60 7.80
N LEU A 301 -3.75 38.84 7.38
CA LEU A 301 -3.67 39.23 5.97
C LEU A 301 -2.48 38.60 5.25
N LEU A 302 -1.40 38.30 5.99
CA LEU A 302 -0.20 37.63 5.52
C LEU A 302 -0.27 36.10 5.67
N ALA A 303 -0.84 35.60 6.76
CA ALA A 303 -0.88 34.17 7.07
C ALA A 303 -1.74 33.38 6.07
N ILE A 304 -2.86 33.95 5.62
CA ILE A 304 -3.79 33.29 4.68
C ILE A 304 -3.15 33.08 3.29
N PRO A 305 -2.53 34.08 2.62
CA PRO A 305 -1.87 33.86 1.35
C PRO A 305 -0.65 32.94 1.47
N VAL A 306 0.10 33.02 2.58
CA VAL A 306 1.20 32.07 2.85
C VAL A 306 0.68 30.63 2.99
N TYR A 307 -0.42 30.43 3.73
CA TYR A 307 -1.09 29.13 3.85
C TYR A 307 -1.58 28.62 2.48
N ALA A 308 -2.17 29.50 1.65
CA ALA A 308 -2.64 29.13 0.32
C ALA A 308 -1.51 28.67 -0.61
N VAL A 309 -0.39 29.39 -0.61
CA VAL A 309 0.82 29.02 -1.38
C VAL A 309 1.40 27.71 -0.88
N LEU A 310 1.54 27.56 0.45
CA LEU A 310 2.06 26.35 1.06
C LEU A 310 1.17 25.14 0.70
N ARG A 311 -0.15 25.28 0.79
CA ARG A 311 -1.11 24.24 0.41
C ARG A 311 -1.12 23.95 -1.09
N MET A 312 -0.87 24.92 -1.95
CA MET A 312 -0.77 24.71 -3.40
C MET A 312 0.47 23.87 -3.75
N VAL A 313 1.62 24.20 -3.14
CA VAL A 313 2.87 23.43 -3.30
C VAL A 313 2.73 22.04 -2.72
N LEU A 314 2.23 21.93 -1.48
CA LEU A 314 2.01 20.64 -0.82
C LEU A 314 0.93 19.81 -1.53
N GLY A 315 -0.16 20.43 -2.01
CA GLY A 315 -1.24 19.72 -2.69
C GLY A 315 -0.79 19.04 -3.98
N ARG A 316 0.09 19.69 -4.74
CA ARG A 316 0.66 19.11 -5.98
C ARG A 316 1.64 17.97 -5.70
N VAL A 317 2.26 17.96 -4.52
CA VAL A 317 3.22 16.94 -4.11
C VAL A 317 2.51 15.76 -3.43
N PHE A 318 1.55 16.02 -2.54
CA PHE A 318 0.93 14.99 -1.70
C PHE A 318 -0.40 14.44 -2.23
N ASN A 319 -0.88 14.91 -3.38
CA ASN A 319 -2.24 14.58 -3.88
C ASN A 319 -3.29 14.75 -2.77
N PHE A 320 -3.14 15.76 -1.92
CA PHE A 320 -4.14 16.01 -0.88
C PHE A 320 -5.50 16.18 -1.54
N PRO A 321 -6.57 15.65 -0.92
CA PRO A 321 -7.90 15.84 -1.45
C PRO A 321 -8.09 17.35 -1.69
N PRO A 322 -8.63 17.73 -2.86
CA PRO A 322 -8.83 19.12 -3.19
C PRO A 322 -9.58 19.78 -2.03
N GLN A 323 -9.15 20.99 -1.65
CA GLN A 323 -9.87 21.73 -0.60
C GLN A 323 -11.34 21.72 -0.95
N SER A 324 -12.20 21.44 0.02
CA SER A 324 -13.62 21.70 -0.19
C SER A 324 -13.75 23.15 -0.63
N ARG A 325 -14.46 23.38 -1.74
CA ARG A 325 -14.63 24.73 -2.34
C ARG A 325 -15.08 25.75 -1.28
N TRP A 326 -15.88 25.28 -0.32
CA TRP A 326 -16.33 26.04 0.85
C TRP A 326 -15.22 26.56 1.74
N VAL A 327 -14.21 25.76 2.10
CA VAL A 327 -13.11 26.24 2.95
C VAL A 327 -12.25 27.26 2.21
N THR A 328 -12.06 27.11 0.90
CA THR A 328 -11.35 28.12 0.09
C THR A 328 -12.12 29.43 0.04
N VAL A 329 -13.42 29.37 -0.20
CA VAL A 329 -14.30 30.55 -0.20
C VAL A 329 -14.30 31.21 1.18
N LEU A 330 -14.40 30.44 2.27
CA LEU A 330 -14.34 30.95 3.64
C LEU A 330 -13.02 31.68 3.94
N LEU A 331 -11.88 31.14 3.49
CA LEU A 331 -10.58 31.80 3.67
C LEU A 331 -10.46 33.11 2.89
N VAL A 332 -11.00 33.16 1.66
CA VAL A 332 -11.00 34.40 0.86
C VAL A 332 -11.93 35.44 1.47
N ILE A 333 -13.10 35.03 1.97
CA ILE A 333 -14.02 35.91 2.70
C ILE A 333 -13.35 36.45 3.97
N LEU A 334 -12.73 35.58 4.76
CA LEU A 334 -12.01 35.98 5.98
C LEU A 334 -10.86 36.95 5.67
N TRP A 335 -10.10 36.71 4.61
CA TRP A 335 -9.04 37.61 4.15
C TRP A 335 -9.59 38.96 3.71
N SER A 336 -10.72 38.96 3.01
CA SER A 336 -11.39 40.19 2.55
C SER A 336 -11.95 41.00 3.73
N ILE A 337 -12.52 40.33 4.74
CA ILE A 337 -12.97 40.97 5.98
C ILE A 337 -11.78 41.59 6.73
N ALA A 338 -10.66 40.86 6.85
CA ALA A 338 -9.45 41.39 7.47
C ALA A 338 -8.90 42.60 6.71
N PHE A 339 -8.93 42.57 5.37
CA PHE A 339 -8.51 43.68 4.53
C PHE A 339 -9.39 44.93 4.72
N VAL A 340 -10.72 44.76 4.70
CA VAL A 340 -11.67 45.86 4.94
C VAL A 340 -11.54 46.41 6.36
N ALA A 341 -11.40 45.56 7.37
CA ALA A 341 -11.17 45.98 8.75
C ALA A 341 -9.86 46.78 8.90
N GLY A 342 -8.79 46.35 8.23
CA GLY A 342 -7.54 47.09 8.16
C GLY A 342 -7.70 48.46 7.50
N MET A 343 -8.44 48.53 6.40
CA MET A 343 -8.71 49.78 5.68
C MET A 343 -9.57 50.75 6.51
N VAL A 344 -10.60 50.25 7.21
CA VAL A 344 -11.45 51.05 8.10
C VAL A 344 -10.67 51.57 9.29
N MET A 345 -9.83 50.74 9.92
CA MET A 345 -8.96 51.18 11.01
C MET A 345 -7.93 52.22 10.56
N TRP A 346 -7.37 52.05 9.37
CA TRP A 346 -6.48 53.03 8.75
C TRP A 346 -7.20 54.35 8.47
N PHE A 347 -8.43 54.28 7.96
CA PHE A 347 -9.26 55.45 7.67
C PHE A 347 -9.63 56.22 8.94
N ILE A 348 -10.11 55.54 9.99
CA ILE A 348 -10.48 56.18 11.28
C ILE A 348 -9.27 56.84 11.94
N SER A 349 -8.06 56.31 11.72
CA SER A 349 -6.83 56.87 12.26
C SER A 349 -6.37 58.15 11.54
N LEU A 350 -7.02 58.57 10.44
CA LEU A 350 -6.65 59.79 9.73
C LEU A 350 -7.06 61.05 10.53
N PRO A 351 -6.11 61.92 10.92
CA PRO A 351 -6.36 63.05 11.82
C PRO A 351 -7.35 64.09 11.29
N GLY A 352 -7.63 64.11 9.98
CA GLY A 352 -8.61 65.02 9.36
C GLY A 352 -10.07 64.68 9.62
N ILE A 353 -10.40 63.48 10.09
CA ILE A 353 -11.80 63.08 10.34
C ILE A 353 -12.27 63.56 11.71
N HIS A 354 -11.39 63.58 12.71
CA HIS A 354 -11.72 64.09 14.05
C HIS A 354 -12.00 65.59 14.05
N THR A 355 -11.30 66.38 13.23
CA THR A 355 -11.56 67.81 13.05
C THR A 355 -12.88 68.07 12.33
N VAL A 356 -13.22 67.29 11.30
CA VAL A 356 -14.49 67.41 10.56
C VAL A 356 -15.68 66.95 11.41
N LEU A 357 -15.56 65.86 12.17
CA LEU A 357 -16.64 65.39 13.05
C LEU A 357 -16.92 66.35 14.22
N ASN A 358 -15.88 66.96 14.82
CA ASN A 358 -16.06 68.00 15.83
C ASN A 358 -16.69 69.28 15.26
N GLN A 359 -16.37 69.66 14.02
CA GLN A 359 -16.95 70.84 13.37
C GLN A 359 -18.44 70.63 13.02
N TYR A 360 -18.88 69.40 12.79
CA TYR A 360 -20.31 69.07 12.63
C TYR A 360 -21.06 68.99 13.96
N GLN A 361 -20.44 68.50 15.05
CA GLN A 361 -21.06 68.48 16.37
C GLN A 361 -21.13 69.87 17.04
N GLY A 362 -20.19 70.77 16.73
CA GLY A 362 -20.20 72.16 17.20
C GLY A 362 -21.27 73.05 16.57
N ASN A 363 -22.03 72.56 15.58
CA ASN A 363 -23.07 73.32 14.87
C ASN A 363 -24.51 72.89 15.25
N ILE A 364 -24.67 72.07 16.30
CA ILE A 364 -25.97 71.60 16.82
C ILE A 364 -26.16 71.98 18.31
N ILE A 365 -25.59 73.10 18.76
CA ILE A 365 -25.95 73.72 20.06
C ILE A 365 -26.35 75.17 19.83
#